data_AF-A0A533S280-F1
#
_entry.id   AF-A0A533S280-F1
#
_cell.length_a   1.000
_cell.length_b   1.000
_cell.length_c   1.000
_cell.angle_alpha   90.00
_cell.angle_beta   90.00
_cell.angle_gamma   90.00
#
_symmetry.space_group_name_H-M   'P 1'
#
loop_
_entity.id
_entity.type
_entity.pdbx_description
1 polymer ?
#
loop_
_entity_poly.entity_id
_entity_poly.type
_entity_poly.pdbx_seq_one_letter_code
_entity_poly.pdbx_strand_id
1 'polypeptide(L)'
;ILGFNTAVLLCWRLMLNTGTGIINQIIRAASAFTPFSYLSRGLIYAQEVIAAVFLGINSGKFSLLTKVVEAGFPAANRVPLWVQSPLWSKMSVVLLMVWGCGTMMLIFLAGLNNIPRELYEAAEVDGASPWQRFWRISFPLLTPYVFYNLVVGMISALQIFEPIFVLYRDNQPLLSSTISMVYYLWQKSFSHFEIGYGSAISWVIMIIIVIVTAIQFKLQSRWVNYDVY
;
A
#
# COMPACT_ATOMS: atom_id res chain seq x y z
N ILE A 1 -6.87 17.92 2.00
CA ILE A 1 -6.43 16.61 1.43
C ILE A 1 -5.96 15.68 2.55
N LEU A 2 -5.00 16.06 3.40
CA LEU A 2 -4.55 15.24 4.54
C LEU A 2 -5.72 14.77 5.45
N GLY A 3 -6.55 15.71 5.94
CA GLY A 3 -7.68 15.37 6.82
C GLY A 3 -8.75 14.47 6.17
N PHE A 4 -8.93 14.55 4.85
CA PHE A 4 -9.84 13.65 4.11
C PHE A 4 -9.27 12.24 4.03
N ASN A 5 -7.97 12.11 3.71
CA ASN A 5 -7.29 10.81 3.71
C ASN A 5 -7.29 10.18 5.11
N THR A 6 -7.01 10.96 6.15
CA THR A 6 -7.10 10.48 7.54
C THR A 6 -8.52 10.04 7.90
N ALA A 7 -9.55 10.78 7.48
CA ALA A 7 -10.95 10.39 7.70
C ALA A 7 -11.31 9.08 6.98
N VAL A 8 -10.89 8.92 5.72
CA VAL A 8 -11.10 7.68 4.96
C VAL A 8 -10.37 6.51 5.61
N LEU A 9 -9.13 6.72 6.07
CA LEU A 9 -8.35 5.71 6.79
C LEU A 9 -9.00 5.31 8.12
N LEU A 10 -9.57 6.29 8.84
CA LEU A 10 -10.34 6.03 10.06
C LEU A 10 -11.62 5.25 9.75
N CYS A 11 -12.34 5.58 8.68
CA CYS A 11 -13.50 4.82 8.21
C CYS A 11 -13.11 3.38 7.86
N TRP A 12 -12.02 3.17 7.13
CA TRP A 12 -11.49 1.83 6.82
C TRP A 12 -11.11 1.06 8.08
N ARG A 13 -10.48 1.72 9.06
CA ARG A 13 -10.19 1.11 10.36
C ARG A 13 -11.47 0.70 11.05
N LEU A 14 -12.47 1.58 11.13
CA LEU A 14 -13.77 1.29 11.73
C LEU A 14 -14.54 0.21 10.97
N MET A 15 -14.27 0.02 9.68
CA MET A 15 -14.86 -1.07 8.90
C MET A 15 -14.15 -2.40 9.17
N LEU A 16 -12.81 -2.41 9.23
CA LEU A 16 -11.96 -3.61 9.28
C LEU A 16 -11.48 -4.01 10.68
N ASN A 17 -11.83 -3.26 11.73
CA ASN A 17 -11.41 -3.54 13.10
C ASN A 17 -11.82 -4.96 13.55
N THR A 18 -10.85 -5.73 14.02
CA THR A 18 -11.00 -7.11 14.51
C THR A 18 -11.98 -7.27 15.68
N GLY A 19 -12.23 -6.21 16.45
CA GLY A 19 -13.18 -6.23 17.58
C GLY A 19 -14.59 -5.79 17.20
N THR A 20 -14.71 -4.56 16.67
CA THR A 20 -16.00 -3.85 16.50
C THR A 20 -16.26 -3.41 15.06
N GLY A 21 -15.44 -3.87 14.10
CA GLY A 21 -15.52 -3.39 12.73
C GLY A 21 -16.84 -3.76 12.07
N ILE A 22 -17.45 -2.83 11.34
CA ILE A 22 -18.75 -3.05 10.67
C ILE A 22 -18.71 -4.28 9.77
N ILE A 23 -17.62 -4.48 9.02
CA ILE A 23 -17.45 -5.65 8.15
C ILE A 23 -17.33 -6.93 8.99
N ASN A 24 -16.62 -6.89 10.12
CA ASN A 24 -16.51 -8.03 11.01
C ASN A 24 -17.85 -8.36 11.68
N GLN A 25 -18.67 -7.36 12.01
CA GLN A 25 -20.02 -7.58 12.51
C GLN A 25 -20.95 -8.16 11.45
N ILE A 26 -20.86 -7.71 10.20
CA ILE A 26 -21.58 -8.28 9.06
C ILE A 26 -21.14 -9.72 8.81
N ILE A 27 -19.83 -10.01 8.84
CA ILE A 27 -19.31 -11.38 8.70
C ILE A 27 -19.77 -12.25 9.86
N ARG A 28 -19.75 -11.76 11.10
CA ARG A 28 -20.28 -12.48 12.27
C ARG A 28 -21.77 -12.77 12.11
N ALA A 29 -22.56 -11.79 11.69
CA ALA A 29 -23.98 -11.95 11.40
C ALA A 29 -24.25 -12.94 10.25
N ALA A 30 -23.46 -12.89 9.18
CA ALA A 30 -23.53 -13.83 8.06
C ALA A 30 -23.07 -15.24 8.48
N SER A 31 -22.08 -15.35 9.36
CA SER A 31 -21.58 -16.61 9.92
C SER A 31 -22.52 -17.24 10.95
N ALA A 32 -23.60 -16.55 11.34
CA ALA A 32 -24.72 -17.15 12.04
C ALA A 32 -25.50 -18.13 11.14
N PHE A 33 -25.40 -17.97 9.81
CA PHE A 33 -25.90 -18.94 8.84
C PHE A 33 -24.93 -20.13 8.77
N THR A 34 -25.42 -21.33 9.15
CA THR A 34 -24.59 -22.51 9.37
C THR A 34 -23.72 -22.93 8.16
N PRO A 35 -24.19 -22.94 6.90
CA PRO A 35 -23.34 -23.24 5.74
C PRO A 35 -22.20 -22.24 5.52
N PHE A 36 -22.48 -20.94 5.69
CA PHE A 36 -21.49 -19.89 5.51
C PHE A 36 -20.44 -19.91 6.65
N SER A 37 -20.85 -20.31 7.85
CA SER A 37 -19.95 -20.60 8.98
C SER A 37 -18.92 -21.68 8.65
N TYR A 38 -19.35 -22.83 8.09
CA TYR A 38 -18.42 -23.90 7.74
C TYR A 38 -17.48 -23.51 6.60
N LEU A 39 -17.98 -22.79 5.59
CA LEU A 39 -17.17 -22.30 4.48
C LEU A 39 -16.09 -21.31 4.96
N SER A 40 -16.49 -20.29 5.73
CA SER A 40 -15.55 -19.29 6.26
C SER A 40 -14.50 -19.93 7.19
N ARG A 41 -14.91 -20.83 8.08
CA ARG A 41 -14.01 -21.57 8.98
C ARG A 41 -13.05 -22.48 8.22
N GLY A 42 -13.52 -23.13 7.15
CA GLY A 42 -12.68 -23.96 6.27
C GLY A 42 -11.63 -23.14 5.52
N LEU A 43 -11.99 -21.97 5.01
CA LEU A 43 -11.06 -21.05 4.35
C LEU A 43 -9.98 -20.53 5.32
N ILE A 44 -10.37 -20.20 6.55
CA ILE A 44 -9.44 -19.75 7.61
C ILE A 44 -8.47 -20.88 7.97
N TYR A 45 -8.98 -22.09 8.18
CA TYR A 45 -8.15 -23.26 8.50
C TYR A 45 -7.15 -23.57 7.36
N ALA A 46 -7.60 -23.55 6.11
CA ALA A 46 -6.73 -23.75 4.96
C ALA A 46 -5.60 -22.69 4.90
N GLN A 47 -5.94 -21.42 5.17
CA GLN A 47 -4.95 -20.35 5.25
C GLN A 47 -3.94 -20.57 6.40
N GLU A 48 -4.41 -20.96 7.59
CA GLU A 48 -3.54 -21.21 8.76
C GLU A 48 -2.55 -22.36 8.50
N VAL A 49 -3.01 -23.44 7.87
CA VAL A 49 -2.15 -24.57 7.47
C VAL A 49 -1.10 -24.12 6.47
N ILE A 50 -1.49 -23.38 5.42
CA ILE A 50 -0.56 -22.85 4.42
C ILE A 50 0.49 -21.95 5.09
N ALA A 51 0.07 -21.03 5.95
CA ALA A 51 0.98 -20.14 6.66
C ALA A 51 1.96 -20.90 7.57
N ALA A 52 1.48 -21.90 8.31
CA ALA A 52 2.30 -22.72 9.19
C ALA A 52 3.32 -23.59 8.42
N VAL A 53 2.96 -24.09 7.23
CA VAL A 53 3.89 -24.77 6.31
C VAL A 53 5.01 -23.82 5.91
N PHE A 54 4.68 -22.64 5.38
CA PHE A 54 5.69 -21.69 4.88
C PHE A 54 6.60 -21.15 6.00
N LEU A 55 6.03 -20.88 7.18
CA LEU A 55 6.82 -20.47 8.35
C LEU A 55 7.70 -21.60 8.87
N GLY A 56 7.22 -22.85 8.84
CA GLY A 56 8.00 -24.03 9.20
C GLY A 56 9.19 -24.26 8.25
N ILE A 57 8.98 -24.08 6.94
CA ILE A 57 10.03 -24.16 5.92
C ILE A 57 11.10 -23.08 6.17
N ASN A 58 10.68 -21.84 6.45
CA ASN A 58 11.62 -20.73 6.63
C ASN A 58 12.40 -20.79 7.95
N SER A 59 11.81 -21.35 9.02
CA SER A 59 12.41 -21.42 10.35
C SER A 59 13.02 -22.78 10.70
N GLY A 60 12.86 -23.78 9.83
CA GLY A 60 13.29 -25.17 10.06
C GLY A 60 12.52 -25.90 11.16
N LYS A 61 11.47 -25.29 11.73
CA LYS A 61 10.68 -25.84 12.86
C LYS A 61 9.20 -25.87 12.51
N PHE A 62 8.65 -27.07 12.29
CA PHE A 62 7.23 -27.30 11.99
C PHE A 62 6.31 -27.31 13.23
N SER A 63 6.77 -26.84 14.39
CA SER A 63 5.98 -26.83 15.64
C SER A 63 4.67 -26.04 15.52
N LEU A 64 4.61 -25.04 14.64
CA LEU A 64 3.37 -24.31 14.36
C LEU A 64 2.39 -25.16 13.54
N LEU A 65 2.88 -25.93 12.58
CA LEU A 65 2.06 -26.81 11.75
C LEU A 65 1.41 -27.92 12.58
N THR A 66 2.18 -28.55 13.47
CA THR A 66 1.64 -29.58 14.37
C THR A 66 0.58 -29.00 15.30
N LYS A 67 0.79 -27.80 15.85
CA LYS A 67 -0.19 -27.10 16.68
C LYS A 67 -1.47 -26.70 15.92
N VAL A 68 -1.37 -26.29 14.65
CA VAL A 68 -2.54 -25.97 13.82
C VAL A 68 -3.34 -27.23 13.49
N VAL A 69 -2.67 -28.32 13.14
CA VAL A 69 -3.31 -29.62 12.86
C VAL A 69 -3.97 -30.20 14.11
N GLU A 70 -3.33 -30.10 15.28
CA GLU A 70 -3.89 -30.55 16.57
C GLU A 70 -5.05 -29.67 17.04
N ALA A 71 -5.02 -28.36 16.77
CA ALA A 71 -6.09 -27.44 17.16
C ALA A 71 -7.40 -27.64 16.35
N GLY A 72 -7.32 -28.24 15.16
CA GLY A 72 -8.48 -28.59 14.34
C GLY A 72 -9.30 -27.39 13.87
N PHE A 73 -10.59 -27.64 13.58
CA PHE A 73 -11.49 -26.62 13.00
C PHE A 73 -11.71 -25.45 13.99
N PRO A 74 -11.44 -24.20 13.59
CA PRO A 74 -11.48 -23.07 14.51
C PRO A 74 -12.87 -22.88 15.16
N ALA A 75 -12.89 -22.48 16.44
CA ALA A 75 -14.12 -22.20 17.19
C ALA A 75 -14.93 -21.04 16.57
N ALA A 76 -16.25 -21.07 16.71
CA ALA A 76 -17.19 -20.14 16.05
C ALA A 76 -16.95 -18.64 16.34
N ASN A 77 -16.30 -18.31 17.47
CA ASN A 77 -15.99 -16.93 17.87
C ASN A 77 -14.55 -16.49 17.52
N ARG A 78 -13.75 -17.32 16.84
CA ARG A 78 -12.35 -16.99 16.54
C ARG A 78 -12.33 -15.94 15.43
N VAL A 79 -11.88 -14.73 15.77
CA VAL A 79 -11.68 -13.67 14.78
C VAL A 79 -10.67 -14.18 13.75
N PRO A 80 -10.98 -14.08 12.47
CA PRO A 80 -10.11 -14.64 11.45
C PRO A 80 -8.75 -13.95 11.45
N LEU A 81 -7.70 -14.75 11.48
CA LEU A 81 -6.31 -14.31 11.60
C LEU A 81 -5.78 -13.55 10.36
N TRP A 82 -6.60 -13.23 9.36
CA TRP A 82 -6.16 -12.48 8.18
C TRP A 82 -5.63 -11.08 8.53
N VAL A 83 -6.08 -10.47 9.63
CA VAL A 83 -5.50 -9.20 10.12
C VAL A 83 -4.12 -9.41 10.74
N GLN A 84 -3.82 -10.60 11.26
CA GLN A 84 -2.50 -10.96 11.78
C GLN A 84 -1.61 -11.63 10.72
N SER A 85 -2.13 -11.90 9.52
CA SER A 85 -1.35 -12.46 8.43
C SER A 85 -0.47 -11.37 7.78
N PRO A 86 0.86 -11.60 7.65
CA PRO A 86 1.78 -10.63 7.06
C PRO A 86 1.41 -10.26 5.62
N LEU A 87 0.89 -11.22 4.84
CA LEU A 87 0.56 -11.04 3.44
C LEU A 87 -0.65 -10.09 3.27
N TRP A 88 -1.73 -10.38 4.01
CA TRP A 88 -2.98 -9.61 3.95
C TRP A 88 -2.87 -8.22 4.56
N SER A 89 -2.04 -8.08 5.60
CA SER A 89 -1.68 -6.78 6.15
C SER A 89 -0.97 -5.90 5.13
N LYS A 90 0.01 -6.45 4.38
CA LYS A 90 0.70 -5.72 3.31
C LYS A 90 -0.25 -5.35 2.16
N MET A 91 -1.12 -6.26 1.73
CA MET A 91 -2.10 -6.00 0.68
C MET A 91 -3.10 -4.89 1.07
N SER A 92 -3.55 -4.87 2.33
CA SER A 92 -4.43 -3.81 2.84
C SER A 92 -3.77 -2.44 2.77
N VAL A 93 -2.48 -2.35 3.13
CA VAL A 93 -1.70 -1.11 2.99
C VAL A 93 -1.56 -0.71 1.52
N VAL A 94 -1.27 -1.65 0.63
CA VAL A 94 -1.16 -1.38 -0.82
C VAL A 94 -2.49 -0.88 -1.40
N LEU A 95 -3.62 -1.49 -1.04
CA LEU A 95 -4.95 -1.04 -1.48
C LEU A 95 -5.25 0.38 -1.01
N LEU A 96 -4.88 0.72 0.22
CA LEU A 96 -4.98 2.09 0.75
C LEU A 96 -4.09 3.07 -0.01
N MET A 97 -2.88 2.67 -0.42
CA MET A 97 -2.02 3.50 -1.25
C MET A 97 -2.60 3.71 -2.65
N VAL A 98 -3.14 2.66 -3.28
CA VAL A 98 -3.79 2.73 -4.59
C VAL A 98 -5.01 3.67 -4.54
N TRP A 99 -5.78 3.65 -3.46
CA TRP A 99 -6.88 4.59 -3.25
C TRP A 99 -6.39 6.06 -3.22
N GLY A 100 -5.21 6.31 -2.66
CA GLY A 100 -4.58 7.63 -2.60
C GLY A 100 -4.08 8.17 -3.96
N CYS A 101 -4.05 7.36 -5.02
CA CYS A 101 -3.55 7.75 -6.34
C CYS A 101 -4.42 8.79 -7.08
N GLY A 102 -5.58 9.18 -6.53
CA GLY A 102 -6.49 10.15 -7.15
C GLY A 102 -5.83 11.48 -7.52
N THR A 103 -4.94 12.00 -6.68
CA THR A 103 -4.21 13.26 -6.97
C THR A 103 -3.23 13.11 -8.15
N MET A 104 -2.54 11.97 -8.26
CA MET A 104 -1.64 11.69 -9.39
C MET A 104 -2.43 11.57 -10.70
N MET A 105 -3.62 10.97 -10.65
CA MET A 105 -4.52 10.86 -11.80
C MET A 105 -4.98 12.24 -12.30
N LEU A 106 -5.31 13.16 -11.40
CA LEU A 106 -5.70 14.52 -11.77
C LEU A 106 -4.57 15.26 -12.48
N ILE A 107 -3.33 15.09 -12.03
CA ILE A 107 -2.15 15.67 -12.67
C ILE A 107 -1.94 15.07 -14.07
N PHE A 108 -2.12 13.76 -14.21
CA PHE A 108 -2.07 13.10 -15.52
C PHE A 108 -3.15 13.60 -16.48
N LEU A 109 -4.39 13.76 -15.99
CA LEU A 109 -5.50 14.26 -16.79
C LEU A 109 -5.27 15.73 -17.20
N ALA A 110 -4.76 16.56 -16.29
CA ALA A 110 -4.35 17.92 -16.60
C ALA A 110 -3.26 17.95 -17.68
N GLY A 111 -2.28 17.04 -17.61
CA GLY A 111 -1.25 16.89 -18.64
C GLY A 111 -1.81 16.48 -20.00
N LEU A 112 -2.74 15.53 -20.03
CA LEU A 112 -3.42 15.11 -21.26
C LEU A 112 -4.21 16.24 -21.91
N ASN A 113 -4.93 17.03 -21.10
CA ASN A 113 -5.71 18.18 -21.58
C ASN A 113 -4.83 19.34 -22.08
N ASN A 114 -3.57 19.42 -21.67
CA ASN A 114 -2.63 20.43 -22.17
C ASN A 114 -2.07 20.12 -23.56
N ILE A 115 -2.24 18.89 -24.07
CA ILE A 115 -1.73 18.53 -25.39
C ILE A 115 -2.61 19.19 -26.47
N PRO A 116 -2.06 20.06 -27.35
CA PRO A 116 -2.83 20.70 -28.41
C PRO A 116 -3.49 19.68 -29.33
N ARG A 117 -4.76 19.92 -29.68
CA ARG A 117 -5.51 19.05 -30.60
C ARG A 117 -4.90 19.01 -32.01
N GLU A 118 -4.28 20.10 -32.42
CA GLU A 118 -3.60 20.25 -33.72
C GLU A 118 -2.55 19.15 -33.98
N LEU A 119 -1.83 18.71 -32.94
CA LEU A 119 -0.85 17.62 -33.07
C LEU A 119 -1.51 16.28 -33.41
N TYR A 120 -2.71 16.03 -32.87
CA TYR A 120 -3.47 14.81 -33.17
C TYR A 120 -4.11 14.85 -34.56
N GLU A 121 -4.58 16.03 -34.99
CA GLU A 121 -5.13 16.25 -36.33
C GLU A 121 -4.05 16.11 -37.40
N ALA A 122 -2.88 16.72 -37.20
CA ALA A 122 -1.73 16.56 -38.10
C ALA A 122 -1.31 15.09 -38.23
N ALA A 123 -1.23 14.37 -37.10
CA ALA A 123 -0.90 12.95 -37.11
C ALA A 123 -1.96 12.08 -37.80
N GLU A 124 -3.23 12.51 -37.81
CA GLU A 124 -4.30 11.84 -38.54
C GLU A 124 -4.17 12.02 -40.05
N VAL A 125 -3.85 13.24 -40.49
CA VAL A 125 -3.56 13.54 -41.90
C VAL A 125 -2.35 12.75 -42.38
N ASP A 126 -1.32 12.58 -41.55
CA ASP A 126 -0.13 11.76 -41.83
C ASP A 126 -0.39 10.23 -41.78
N GLY A 127 -1.63 9.81 -41.49
CA GLY A 127 -2.01 8.40 -41.46
C GLY A 127 -1.51 7.63 -40.22
N ALA A 128 -1.15 8.32 -39.14
CA ALA A 128 -0.67 7.68 -37.92
C ALA A 128 -1.80 6.91 -37.20
N SER A 129 -1.53 5.65 -36.84
CA SER A 129 -2.46 4.81 -36.08
C SER A 129 -2.57 5.28 -34.62
N PRO A 130 -3.66 4.95 -33.90
CA PRO A 130 -3.83 5.35 -32.49
C PRO A 130 -2.65 4.94 -31.58
N TRP A 131 -2.05 3.77 -31.84
CA TRP A 131 -0.88 3.30 -31.11
C TRP A 131 0.37 4.15 -31.38
N GLN A 132 0.57 4.56 -32.64
CA GLN A 132 1.67 5.45 -33.01
C GLN A 132 1.47 6.85 -32.39
N ARG A 133 0.23 7.37 -32.39
CA ARG A 133 -0.09 8.65 -31.74
C ARG A 133 0.20 8.61 -30.24
N PHE A 134 -0.17 7.53 -29.55
CA PHE A 134 0.12 7.38 -28.12
C PHE A 134 1.64 7.40 -27.83
N TRP A 135 2.43 6.56 -28.50
CA TRP A 135 3.86 6.45 -28.18
C TRP A 135 4.72 7.58 -28.73
N ARG A 136 4.31 8.25 -29.82
CA ARG A 136 5.09 9.31 -30.46
C ARG A 136 4.66 10.72 -30.06
N ILE A 137 3.42 10.90 -29.62
CA ILE A 137 2.88 12.23 -29.27
C ILE A 137 2.50 12.24 -27.79
N SER A 138 1.51 11.45 -27.39
CA SER A 138 0.97 11.54 -26.02
C SER A 138 2.00 11.20 -24.96
N PHE A 139 2.68 10.06 -25.06
CA PHE A 139 3.61 9.59 -24.05
C PHE A 139 4.84 10.53 -23.88
N PRO A 140 5.54 10.96 -24.95
CA PRO A 140 6.64 11.93 -24.83
C PRO A 140 6.22 13.26 -24.17
N LEU A 141 5.05 13.80 -24.54
CA LEU A 141 4.54 15.06 -23.98
C LEU A 141 4.08 14.92 -22.53
N LEU A 142 3.70 13.72 -22.11
CA LEU A 142 3.35 13.43 -20.73
C LEU A 142 4.57 13.17 -19.84
N THR A 143 5.78 12.99 -20.39
CA THR A 143 6.97 12.65 -19.61
C THR A 143 7.25 13.59 -18.43
N PRO A 144 7.03 14.93 -18.50
CA PRO A 144 7.22 15.80 -17.33
C PRO A 144 6.24 15.50 -16.19
N TYR A 145 4.99 15.16 -16.54
CA TYR A 145 3.95 14.79 -15.57
C TYR A 145 4.21 13.41 -14.96
N VAL A 146 4.65 12.44 -15.78
CA VAL A 146 5.10 11.12 -15.31
C VAL A 146 6.25 11.28 -14.32
N PHE A 147 7.24 12.10 -14.65
CA PHE A 147 8.40 12.35 -13.80
C PHE A 147 8.01 12.99 -12.47
N TYR A 148 7.17 14.04 -12.49
CA TYR A 148 6.65 14.65 -11.28
C TYR A 148 5.95 13.63 -10.37
N ASN A 149 5.04 12.83 -10.94
CA ASN A 149 4.31 11.81 -10.19
C ASN A 149 5.24 10.71 -9.64
N LEU A 150 6.28 10.34 -10.39
CA LEU A 150 7.30 9.39 -9.93
C LEU A 150 8.06 9.94 -8.73
N VAL A 151 8.52 11.19 -8.79
CA VAL A 151 9.27 11.83 -7.70
C VAL A 151 8.41 11.92 -6.45
N VAL A 152 7.23 12.54 -6.55
CA VAL A 152 6.33 12.71 -5.40
C VAL A 152 5.86 11.37 -4.86
N GLY A 153 5.56 10.41 -5.74
CA GLY A 153 5.15 9.06 -5.36
C GLY A 153 6.23 8.30 -4.60
N MET A 154 7.48 8.36 -5.06
CA MET A 154 8.60 7.72 -4.39
C MET A 154 8.89 8.35 -3.02
N ILE A 155 8.85 9.68 -2.90
CA ILE A 155 8.97 10.38 -1.61
C ILE A 155 7.86 9.92 -0.66
N SER A 156 6.62 9.89 -1.14
CA SER A 156 5.45 9.48 -0.35
C SER A 156 5.53 8.02 0.12
N ALA A 157 6.02 7.12 -0.74
CA ALA A 157 6.20 5.71 -0.41
C ALA A 157 7.28 5.51 0.67
N LEU A 158 8.39 6.25 0.60
CA LEU A 158 9.44 6.22 1.62
C LEU A 158 8.96 6.81 2.96
N GLN A 159 8.02 7.75 2.93
CA GLN A 159 7.46 8.40 4.10
C GLN A 159 6.16 7.76 4.64
N ILE A 160 5.83 6.53 4.21
CA ILE A 160 4.57 5.91 4.62
C ILE A 160 4.47 5.73 6.14
N PHE A 161 3.48 6.37 6.73
CA PHE A 161 3.23 6.32 8.17
C PHE A 161 1.75 6.08 8.48
N GLU A 162 0.86 6.95 8.01
CA GLU A 162 -0.55 6.94 8.43
C GLU A 162 -1.26 5.60 8.23
N PRO A 163 -1.18 4.92 7.06
CA PRO A 163 -1.87 3.64 6.88
C PRO A 163 -1.38 2.58 7.86
N ILE A 164 -0.07 2.57 8.14
CA ILE A 164 0.56 1.63 9.07
C ILE A 164 0.14 1.99 10.50
N PHE A 165 0.26 3.25 10.90
CA PHE A 165 -0.12 3.70 12.23
C PHE A 165 -1.60 3.40 12.55
N VAL A 166 -2.50 3.67 11.61
CA VAL A 166 -3.94 3.42 11.77
C VAL A 166 -4.25 1.93 11.89
N LEU A 167 -3.57 1.07 11.12
CA LEU A 167 -3.77 -0.38 11.16
C LEU A 167 -3.19 -1.03 12.44
N TYR A 168 -2.10 -0.50 12.98
CA TYR A 168 -1.36 -1.13 14.09
C TYR A 168 -1.44 -0.40 15.44
N ARG A 169 -2.32 0.61 15.58
CA ARG A 169 -2.43 1.47 16.77
C ARG A 169 -2.64 0.74 18.11
N ASP A 170 -3.26 -0.44 18.09
CA ASP A 170 -3.72 -1.17 19.28
C ASP A 170 -2.81 -2.35 19.66
N ASN A 171 -1.49 -2.25 19.48
CA ASN A 171 -0.48 -3.27 19.89
C ASN A 171 -0.73 -4.69 19.32
N GLN A 172 -1.34 -4.80 18.13
CA GLN A 172 -1.34 -6.08 17.40
C GLN A 172 0.11 -6.51 17.13
N PRO A 173 0.45 -7.82 17.24
CA PRO A 173 1.82 -8.28 17.13
C PRO A 173 2.41 -7.84 15.80
N LEU A 174 3.35 -6.89 15.86
CA LEU A 174 4.05 -6.37 14.71
C LEU A 174 4.89 -7.49 14.12
N LEU A 175 4.53 -7.92 12.92
CA LEU A 175 5.46 -8.69 12.10
C LEU A 175 6.57 -7.74 11.66
N SER A 176 7.81 -8.07 12.02
CA SER A 176 9.01 -7.27 11.73
C SER A 176 9.17 -6.89 10.26
N SER A 177 8.50 -7.63 9.36
CA SER A 177 8.54 -7.46 7.90
C SER A 177 7.64 -6.34 7.35
N THR A 178 6.84 -5.65 8.18
CA THR A 178 5.89 -4.60 7.71
C THR A 178 6.11 -3.24 8.39
N ILE A 179 7.20 -3.08 9.14
CA ILE A 179 7.51 -1.82 9.82
C ILE A 179 8.11 -0.84 8.81
N SER A 180 7.45 0.31 8.59
CA SER A 180 8.09 1.41 7.86
C SER A 180 9.12 2.12 8.73
N MET A 181 10.12 2.72 8.08
CA MET A 181 11.18 3.44 8.79
C MET A 181 10.63 4.64 9.58
N VAL A 182 9.58 5.30 9.06
CA VAL A 182 8.89 6.40 9.75
C VAL A 182 8.09 5.89 10.96
N TYR A 183 7.45 4.72 10.87
CA TYR A 183 6.78 4.13 12.03
C TYR A 183 7.77 3.76 13.13
N TYR A 184 8.93 3.21 12.77
CA TYR A 184 10.00 2.90 13.72
C TYR A 184 10.53 4.15 14.44
N LEU A 185 10.76 5.24 13.69
CA LEU A 185 11.09 6.56 14.23
C LEU A 185 10.05 7.01 15.25
N TRP A 186 8.76 6.93 14.91
CA TRP A 186 7.67 7.33 15.79
C TRP A 186 7.67 6.49 17.09
N GLN A 187 7.83 5.17 16.98
CA GLN A 187 7.86 4.26 18.13
C GLN A 187 9.01 4.59 19.08
N LYS A 188 10.19 4.91 18.54
CA LYS A 188 11.36 5.28 19.35
C LYS A 188 11.22 6.65 20.01
N SER A 189 10.70 7.64 19.28
CA SER A 189 10.55 9.01 19.78
C SER A 189 9.43 9.14 20.81
N PHE A 190 8.28 8.50 20.56
CA PHE A 190 7.04 8.75 21.30
C PHE A 190 6.60 7.59 22.20
N SER A 191 6.97 6.33 21.90
CA SER A 191 6.65 5.19 22.77
C SER A 191 7.77 4.89 23.77
N HIS A 192 9.03 4.98 23.33
CA HIS A 192 10.20 4.71 24.18
C HIS A 192 10.83 5.99 24.76
N PHE A 193 10.32 7.18 24.40
CA PHE A 193 10.85 8.48 24.81
C PHE A 193 12.35 8.70 24.48
N GLU A 194 12.89 7.95 23.51
CA GLU A 194 14.26 8.08 23.01
C GLU A 194 14.33 9.14 21.89
N ILE A 195 14.00 10.39 22.21
CA ILE A 195 13.85 11.48 21.23
C ILE A 195 15.14 11.68 20.42
N GLY A 196 16.31 11.64 21.06
CA GLY A 196 17.60 11.80 20.37
C GLY A 196 17.87 10.71 19.33
N TYR A 197 17.50 9.46 19.62
CA TYR A 197 17.61 8.35 18.67
C TYR A 197 16.60 8.51 17.52
N GLY A 198 15.38 8.94 17.83
CA GLY A 198 14.37 9.31 16.83
C GLY A 198 14.84 10.41 15.86
N SER A 199 15.50 11.44 16.37
CA SER A 199 16.10 12.51 15.55
C SER A 199 17.18 11.96 14.62
N ALA A 200 18.04 11.05 15.10
CA ALA A 200 19.05 10.41 14.25
C ALA A 200 18.43 9.61 13.10
N ILE A 201 17.37 8.83 13.38
CA ILE A 201 16.62 8.10 12.35
C ILE A 201 16.01 9.08 11.33
N SER A 202 15.49 10.22 11.78
CA SER A 202 14.90 11.25 10.91
C SER A 202 15.91 11.77 9.88
N TRP A 203 17.14 12.05 10.33
CA TRP A 203 18.23 12.47 9.44
C TRP A 203 18.61 11.40 8.42
N VAL A 204 18.66 10.13 8.83
CA VAL A 204 18.95 9.02 7.92
C VAL A 204 17.86 8.91 6.83
N ILE A 205 16.59 8.96 7.21
CA ILE A 205 15.47 8.94 6.25
C ILE A 205 15.57 10.13 5.29
N MET A 206 15.85 11.32 5.80
CA MET A 206 16.00 12.53 4.99
C MET A 206 17.12 12.36 3.96
N ILE A 207 18.29 11.87 4.36
CA ILE A 207 19.43 11.62 3.46
C ILE A 207 19.05 10.62 2.37
N ILE A 208 18.37 9.53 2.73
CA ILE A 208 17.90 8.52 1.76
C ILE A 208 16.96 9.16 0.74
N ILE A 209 16.00 9.97 1.19
CA ILE A 209 15.05 10.67 0.30
C ILE A 209 15.80 11.60 -0.64
N VAL A 210 16.76 12.38 -0.13
CA VAL A 210 17.59 13.29 -0.93
C VAL A 210 18.39 12.54 -1.98
N ILE A 211 19.04 11.42 -1.61
CA ILE A 211 19.82 10.60 -2.54
C ILE A 211 18.91 10.05 -3.64
N VAL A 212 17.77 9.45 -3.27
CA VAL A 212 16.83 8.87 -4.24
C VAL A 212 16.29 9.95 -5.18
N THR A 213 15.93 11.12 -4.63
CA THR A 213 15.45 12.26 -5.42
C THR A 213 16.55 12.78 -6.35
N ALA A 214 17.78 12.94 -5.87
CA ALA A 214 18.90 13.38 -6.69
C ALA A 214 19.20 12.42 -7.86
N ILE A 215 19.09 11.10 -7.62
CA ILE A 215 19.21 10.09 -8.67
C ILE A 215 18.09 10.26 -9.72
N GLN A 216 16.85 10.48 -9.29
CA GLN A 216 15.72 10.70 -10.20
C GLN A 216 15.94 11.94 -11.07
N PHE A 217 16.32 13.07 -10.48
CA PHE A 217 16.63 14.31 -11.22
C PHE A 217 17.82 14.13 -12.18
N LYS A 218 18.83 13.34 -11.81
CA LYS A 218 19.94 13.03 -12.73
C LYS A 218 19.48 12.19 -13.92
N LEU A 219 18.56 11.25 -13.72
CA LEU A 219 18.01 10.39 -14.77
C LEU A 219 17.00 11.13 -15.67
N GLN A 220 16.29 12.15 -15.15
CA GLN A 220 15.32 12.98 -15.84
C GLN A 220 15.79 13.47 -17.22
N SER A 221 17.04 13.94 -17.31
CA SER A 221 17.65 14.45 -18.55
C SER A 221 17.67 13.46 -19.71
N ARG A 222 17.52 12.16 -19.45
CA ARG A 222 17.62 11.11 -20.48
C ARG A 222 16.29 10.76 -21.17
N TRP A 223 15.16 11.17 -20.59
CA TRP A 223 13.85 10.63 -20.95
C TRP A 223 12.69 11.61 -20.77
N VAL A 224 12.92 12.77 -20.15
CA VAL A 224 11.90 13.81 -19.98
C VAL A 224 12.16 14.93 -20.97
N ASN A 225 11.17 15.17 -21.84
CA ASN A 225 11.21 16.23 -22.84
C ASN A 225 10.33 17.39 -22.36
N TYR A 226 10.92 18.58 -22.27
CA TYR A 226 10.22 19.81 -21.90
C TYR A 226 9.79 20.64 -23.12
N ASP A 227 10.35 20.32 -24.29
CA ASP A 227 10.31 21.17 -25.48
C ASP A 227 9.05 20.91 -26.33
N VAL A 228 7.91 21.45 -25.89
CA VAL A 228 6.79 21.95 -26.75
C VAL A 228 6.18 23.22 -26.11
N TYR A 229 6.98 24.03 -25.42
CA TYR A 229 6.60 25.38 -25.00
C TYR A 229 7.61 26.40 -25.53
#